data_AF-A0A6H0CY62-F1
#
_entry.id   AF-A0A6H0CY62-F1
#
_cell.length_a   1.000
_cell.length_b   1.000
_cell.length_c   1.000
_cell.angle_alpha   90.00
_cell.angle_beta   90.00
_cell.angle_gamma   90.00
#
_symmetry.space_group_name_H-M   'P 1'
#
loop_
_entity.id
_entity.type
_entity.pdbx_description
1 polymer ?
#
loop_
_entity_poly.entity_id
_entity_poly.type
_entity_poly.pdbx_seq_one_letter_code
_entity_poly.pdbx_strand_id
1 'polypeptide(L)'
;MEQRITDWAEARRCVDAVLEALDHRWTVVLSSQCPAARIWTDLRAEAARRTPRTCSRAVRLHAILSPAQADIVILHHDLGLSVERAAHLMGMTEPIAHALLRGAERELGTSFDG
;
A
#
# COMPACT_ATOMS: atom_id res chain seq x y z
N MET A 1 -20.66 -3.65 -6.87
CA MET A 1 -21.26 -3.21 -5.59
C MET A 1 -20.15 -3.26 -4.55
N GLU A 2 -19.81 -2.09 -4.02
CA GLU A 2 -18.52 -1.76 -3.42
C GLU A 2 -18.33 -2.42 -2.05
N GLN A 3 -17.40 -3.38 -1.94
CA GLN A 3 -16.86 -3.77 -0.63
C GLN A 3 -15.89 -2.69 -0.14
N ARG A 4 -16.44 -1.54 0.26
CA ARG A 4 -15.69 -0.55 1.03
C ARG A 4 -15.45 -1.12 2.41
N ILE A 5 -14.18 -1.35 2.73
CA ILE A 5 -13.58 -1.40 4.08
C ILE A 5 -14.58 -1.86 5.15
N THR A 6 -14.61 -3.17 5.40
CA THR A 6 -15.58 -3.84 6.29
C THR A 6 -15.57 -3.30 7.73
N ASP A 7 -14.56 -2.52 8.13
CA ASP A 7 -14.52 -1.83 9.41
C ASP A 7 -13.83 -0.46 9.28
N TRP A 8 -14.61 0.58 9.02
CA TRP A 8 -14.14 1.98 8.99
C TRP A 8 -13.57 2.43 10.33
N ALA A 9 -14.06 1.89 11.45
CA ALA A 9 -13.53 2.24 12.76
C ALA A 9 -12.12 1.65 12.94
N GLU A 10 -11.88 0.43 12.47
CA GLU A 10 -10.53 -0.14 12.47
C GLU A 10 -9.57 0.59 11.52
N ALA A 11 -10.03 0.95 10.33
CA ALA A 11 -9.23 1.77 9.41
C ALA A 11 -8.86 3.12 10.05
N ARG A 12 -9.80 3.76 10.77
CA ARG A 12 -9.54 5.00 11.50
C ARG A 12 -8.53 4.79 12.62
N ARG A 13 -8.69 3.75 13.45
CA ARG A 13 -7.74 3.40 14.52
C ARG A 13 -6.34 3.09 14.00
N CYS A 14 -6.24 2.46 12.84
CA CYS A 14 -4.97 2.23 12.15
C CYS A 14 -4.27 3.54 11.79
N VAL A 15 -4.99 4.46 11.14
CA VAL A 15 -4.45 5.78 10.78
C VAL A 15 -4.08 6.59 12.01
N ASP A 16 -4.94 6.64 13.03
CA ASP A 16 -4.69 7.41 14.25
C ASP A 16 -3.44 6.88 14.99
N ALA A 17 -3.23 5.55 15.05
CA ALA A 17 -2.03 4.96 15.66
C ALA A 17 -0.74 5.33 14.91
N VAL A 18 -0.79 5.38 13.57
CA VAL A 18 0.35 5.80 12.75
C VAL A 18 0.66 7.28 12.99
N LEU A 19 -0.36 8.14 13.04
CA LEU A 19 -0.20 9.57 13.31
C LEU A 19 0.33 9.84 14.73
N GLU A 20 -0.12 9.09 15.73
CA GLU A 20 0.38 9.17 17.10
C GLU A 20 1.87 8.77 17.19
N ALA A 21 2.25 7.69 16.49
CA ALA A 21 3.65 7.26 16.38
C ALA A 21 4.51 8.24 15.57
N LEU A 22 3.89 9.05 14.70
CA LEU A 22 4.53 10.06 13.88
C LEU A 22 4.84 11.32 14.68
N ASP A 23 3.97 11.72 15.61
CA ASP A 23 4.14 12.92 16.45
C ASP A 23 5.50 12.92 17.16
N HIS A 24 5.89 11.75 17.70
CA HIS A 24 7.16 11.53 18.39
C HIS A 24 8.40 11.54 17.47
N ARG A 25 8.21 11.43 16.15
CA ARG A 25 9.29 11.27 15.15
C ARG A 25 9.20 12.28 14.01
N TRP A 26 8.36 13.31 14.16
CA TRP A 26 7.97 14.22 13.08
C TRP A 26 9.18 14.87 12.40
N THR A 27 10.12 15.40 13.20
CA THR A 27 11.36 16.01 12.68
C THR A 27 12.22 15.02 11.89
N VAL A 28 12.29 13.76 12.33
CA VAL A 28 13.07 12.70 11.66
C VAL A 28 12.42 12.28 10.34
N VAL A 29 11.09 12.26 10.29
CA VAL A 29 10.34 11.93 9.06
C VAL A 29 10.47 13.06 8.03
N LEU A 30 10.29 14.31 8.46
CA LEU A 30 10.43 15.47 7.57
C LEU A 30 11.86 15.65 7.05
N SER A 31 12.87 15.26 7.83
CA SER A 31 14.27 15.31 7.39
C SER A 31 14.67 14.18 6.45
N SER A 32 13.76 13.25 6.13
CA SER A 32 14.04 12.15 5.21
C SER A 32 13.91 12.56 3.75
N GLN A 33 14.54 11.78 2.86
CA GLN A 33 14.51 12.04 1.42
C GLN A 33 13.10 11.94 0.82
N CYS A 34 12.22 11.13 1.39
CA CYS A 34 10.83 11.01 0.96
C CYS A 34 9.91 10.73 2.17
N PRO A 35 9.38 11.78 2.82
CA PRO A 35 8.51 11.65 3.98
C PRO A 35 7.26 10.81 3.68
N ALA A 36 6.68 10.97 2.49
CA ALA A 36 5.51 10.23 2.05
C ALA A 36 5.75 8.71 2.02
N ALA A 37 6.89 8.27 1.47
CA ALA A 37 7.26 6.86 1.42
C ALA A 37 7.45 6.23 2.81
N ARG A 38 8.01 7.00 3.75
CA ARG A 38 8.14 6.56 5.13
C ARG A 38 6.78 6.38 5.79
N ILE A 39 5.92 7.40 5.71
CA ILE A 39 4.58 7.36 6.30
C ILE A 39 3.77 6.21 5.68
N TRP A 40 3.89 6.00 4.36
CA TRP A 40 3.25 4.89 3.67
C TRP A 40 3.72 3.52 4.18
N THR A 41 5.02 3.37 4.44
CA THR A 41 5.59 2.14 4.99
C THR A 41 5.08 1.87 6.41
N ASP A 42 5.02 2.89 7.26
CA ASP A 42 4.49 2.79 8.62
C ASP A 42 2.99 2.42 8.59
N LEU A 43 2.22 3.05 7.71
CA LEU A 43 0.79 2.74 7.53
C LEU A 43 0.56 1.31 7.06
N ARG A 44 1.35 0.83 6.09
CA ARG A 44 1.29 -0.55 5.62
C ARG A 44 1.59 -1.54 6.75
N ALA A 45 2.64 -1.28 7.53
CA ALA A 45 3.02 -2.16 8.64
C ALA A 45 1.92 -2.23 9.70
N GLU A 46 1.29 -1.10 10.03
CA GLU A 46 0.19 -1.05 11.00
C GLU A 46 -1.07 -1.72 10.47
N ALA A 47 -1.40 -1.51 9.19
CA ALA A 47 -2.51 -2.19 8.54
C ALA A 47 -2.32 -3.71 8.50
N ALA A 48 -1.09 -4.19 8.23
CA ALA A 48 -0.75 -5.61 8.24
C ALA A 48 -0.84 -6.25 9.64
N ARG A 49 -0.51 -5.50 10.69
CA ARG A 49 -0.66 -5.93 12.09
C ARG A 49 -2.12 -6.07 12.50
N ARG A 50 -2.97 -5.13 12.07
CA ARG A 50 -4.38 -5.04 12.49
C ARG A 50 -5.34 -5.88 11.66
N THR A 51 -5.02 -6.11 10.39
CA THR A 51 -5.89 -6.88 9.50
C THR A 51 -5.72 -8.37 9.80
N PRO A 52 -6.77 -9.06 10.30
CA PRO A 52 -6.73 -10.51 10.40
C PRO A 52 -6.47 -11.09 9.01
N ARG A 53 -5.73 -12.20 8.90
CA ARG A 53 -5.37 -12.85 7.61
C ARG A 53 -6.58 -13.42 6.83
N THR A 54 -7.79 -12.99 7.12
CA THR A 54 -9.04 -13.47 6.52
C THR A 54 -9.39 -12.65 5.28
N CYS A 55 -9.18 -13.26 4.11
CA CYS A 55 -9.83 -13.00 2.82
C CYS A 55 -9.92 -11.55 2.26
N SER A 56 -9.11 -10.59 2.70
CA SER A 56 -9.06 -9.29 2.01
C SER A 56 -8.35 -9.41 0.65
N ARG A 57 -8.76 -8.62 -0.35
CA ARG A 57 -8.09 -8.56 -1.67
C ARG A 57 -6.62 -8.19 -1.52
N ALA A 58 -6.29 -7.28 -0.61
CA ALA A 58 -4.91 -6.91 -0.30
C ALA A 58 -4.10 -8.11 0.20
N VAL A 59 -4.65 -8.95 1.09
CA VAL A 59 -3.98 -10.18 1.54
C VAL A 59 -3.74 -11.15 0.39
N ARG A 60 -4.70 -11.30 -0.54
CA ARG A 60 -4.52 -12.13 -1.74
C ARG A 60 -3.45 -11.58 -2.68
N LEU A 61 -3.43 -10.27 -2.90
CA LEU A 61 -2.41 -9.61 -3.73
C LEU A 61 -1.03 -9.78 -3.11
N HIS A 62 -0.88 -9.57 -1.80
CA HIS A 62 0.39 -9.78 -1.09
C HIS A 62 0.82 -11.26 -0.98
N ALA A 63 -0.09 -12.21 -1.23
CA ALA A 63 0.24 -13.64 -1.28
C ALA A 63 0.81 -14.07 -2.63
N ILE A 64 0.48 -13.37 -3.71
CA ILE A 64 0.88 -13.69 -5.08
C ILE A 64 2.03 -12.80 -5.54
N LEU A 65 1.95 -11.51 -5.21
CA LEU A 65 2.86 -10.46 -5.68
C LEU A 65 3.88 -10.10 -4.61
N SER A 66 5.04 -9.58 -5.05
CA SER A 66 5.95 -8.90 -4.10
C SER A 66 5.23 -7.72 -3.42
N PRO A 67 5.68 -7.28 -2.22
CA PRO A 67 5.06 -6.16 -1.53
C PRO A 67 4.92 -4.92 -2.43
N ALA A 68 5.98 -4.49 -3.09
CA ALA A 68 5.95 -3.31 -3.96
C ALA A 68 4.96 -3.44 -5.13
N GLN A 69 4.80 -4.64 -5.71
CA GLN A 69 3.82 -4.91 -6.76
C GLN A 69 2.38 -4.87 -6.22
N ALA A 70 2.11 -5.50 -5.08
CA ALA A 70 0.79 -5.47 -4.46
C ALA A 70 0.38 -4.03 -4.10
N ASP A 71 1.29 -3.25 -3.53
CA ASP A 71 1.03 -1.88 -3.14
C ASP A 71 0.77 -0.95 -4.31
N ILE A 72 1.55 -1.03 -5.40
CA ILE A 72 1.31 -0.19 -6.57
C ILE A 72 -0.04 -0.54 -7.22
N VAL A 73 -0.43 -1.81 -7.22
CA VAL A 73 -1.75 -2.26 -7.69
C VAL A 73 -2.86 -1.69 -6.81
N ILE A 74 -2.73 -1.76 -5.48
CA ILE A 74 -3.74 -1.22 -4.56
C ILE A 74 -3.86 0.31 -4.73
N LEU A 75 -2.74 1.03 -4.75
CA LEU A 75 -2.74 2.48 -4.89
C LEU A 75 -3.34 2.94 -6.24
N HIS A 76 -2.98 2.27 -7.32
CA HIS A 76 -3.43 2.65 -8.65
C HIS A 76 -4.86 2.17 -8.97
N HIS A 77 -5.14 0.89 -8.77
CA HIS A 77 -6.41 0.28 -9.18
C HIS A 77 -7.50 0.39 -8.11
N ASP A 78 -7.16 0.19 -6.83
CA ASP A 78 -8.17 0.16 -5.77
C ASP A 78 -8.43 1.58 -5.22
N LEU A 79 -7.39 2.43 -5.11
CA LEU A 79 -7.53 3.83 -4.64
C LEU A 79 -7.60 4.87 -5.77
N GLY A 80 -7.43 4.46 -7.03
CA GLY A 80 -7.57 5.34 -8.19
C GLY A 80 -6.51 6.43 -8.32
N LEU A 81 -5.35 6.29 -7.67
CA LEU A 81 -4.25 7.24 -7.83
C LEU A 81 -3.63 7.11 -9.22
N SER A 82 -3.15 8.21 -9.80
CA SER A 82 -2.29 8.11 -11.00
C SER A 82 -1.01 7.37 -10.67
N VAL A 83 -0.40 6.71 -11.66
CA VAL A 83 0.86 5.97 -11.49
C VAL A 83 1.96 6.87 -10.93
N GLU A 84 2.04 8.12 -11.37
CA GLU A 84 2.95 9.14 -10.84
C GLU A 84 2.73 9.39 -9.34
N ARG A 85 1.48 9.61 -8.90
CA ARG A 85 1.19 9.88 -7.48
C ARG A 85 1.45 8.66 -6.61
N ALA A 86 1.15 7.46 -7.12
CA ALA A 86 1.46 6.21 -6.43
C ALA A 86 2.97 5.99 -6.32
N ALA A 87 3.74 6.27 -7.38
CA ALA A 87 5.19 6.21 -7.39
C ALA A 87 5.80 7.17 -6.35
N HIS A 88 5.32 8.42 -6.33
CA HIS A 88 5.76 9.42 -5.37
C HIS A 88 5.44 9.02 -3.93
N LEU A 89 4.23 8.52 -3.67
CA LEU A 89 3.81 8.04 -2.35
C LEU A 89 4.69 6.88 -1.87
N MET A 90 5.14 6.01 -2.79
CA MET A 90 6.03 4.90 -2.47
C MET A 90 7.52 5.27 -2.51
N GLY A 91 7.87 6.52 -2.83
CA GLY A 91 9.27 6.98 -2.90
C GLY A 91 10.06 6.39 -4.05
N MET A 92 9.41 6.05 -5.16
CA MET A 92 10.03 5.50 -6.36
C MET A 92 9.78 6.40 -7.58
N THR A 93 10.53 6.15 -8.66
CA THR A 93 10.34 6.85 -9.93
C THR A 93 9.20 6.22 -10.74
N GLU A 94 8.58 7.02 -11.61
CA GLU A 94 7.49 6.56 -12.46
C GLU A 94 7.86 5.34 -13.35
N PRO A 95 9.06 5.25 -13.96
CA PRO A 95 9.44 4.06 -14.72
C PRO A 95 9.47 2.77 -13.89
N ILE A 96 9.88 2.87 -12.63
CA ILE A 96 9.87 1.72 -11.69
C ILE A 96 8.42 1.32 -11.39
N ALA A 97 7.54 2.28 -11.13
CA ALA A 97 6.13 2.01 -10.88
C ALA A 97 5.44 1.33 -12.08
N HIS A 98 5.68 1.80 -13.30
CA HIS A 98 5.20 1.14 -14.53
C HIS A 98 5.75 -0.27 -14.70
N ALA A 99 7.03 -0.49 -14.37
CA ALA A 99 7.63 -1.82 -14.42
C ALA A 99 6.98 -2.78 -13.41
N LEU A 100 6.71 -2.31 -12.18
CA LEU A 100 6.03 -3.09 -11.15
C LEU A 100 4.59 -3.43 -11.54
N LEU A 101 3.83 -2.48 -12.10
CA LEU A 101 2.46 -2.74 -12.59
C LEU A 101 2.47 -3.81 -13.68
N ARG A 102 3.35 -3.68 -14.69
CA ARG A 102 3.46 -4.70 -15.74
C ARG A 102 3.95 -6.06 -15.21
N GLY A 103 4.80 -6.07 -14.19
CA GLY A 103 5.19 -7.30 -13.51
C GLY A 103 3.99 -7.96 -12.81
N ALA A 104 3.22 -7.16 -12.07
CA ALA A 104 2.03 -7.62 -11.36
C ALA A 104 0.95 -8.16 -12.31
N GLU A 105 0.71 -7.47 -13.44
CA GLU A 105 -0.23 -7.92 -14.48
C GLU A 105 0.14 -9.31 -15.02
N ARG A 106 1.44 -9.56 -15.25
CA ARG A 106 1.91 -10.87 -15.71
C ARG A 106 1.72 -11.95 -14.65
N GLU A 107 2.12 -11.69 -13.40
CA GLU A 107 2.02 -12.65 -12.31
C GLU A 107 0.57 -13.01 -11.96
N LEU A 108 -0.33 -12.01 -11.99
CA LEU A 108 -1.76 -12.24 -11.83
C LEU A 108 -2.30 -13.06 -13.01
N GLY A 109 -1.95 -12.71 -14.24
CA GLY A 109 -2.35 -13.48 -15.43
C GLY A 109 -1.93 -14.95 -15.35
N THR A 110 -0.70 -15.24 -14.91
CA THR A 110 -0.21 -16.62 -14.74
C THR A 110 -0.86 -17.37 -13.57
N SER A 111 -1.34 -16.65 -12.54
CA SER A 111 -1.95 -17.26 -11.36
C SER A 111 -3.44 -17.62 -11.56
N PHE A 112 -4.08 -17.15 -12.63
CA PHE A 112 -5.47 -17.49 -12.98
C PHE A 112 -5.60 -18.62 -14.01
N ASP A 113 -4.49 -19.08 -14.60
CA ASP A 113 -4.41 -20.20 -15.57
C ASP A 113 -3.95 -21.54 -14.93
N GLY A 114 -3.93 -21.62 -13.59
CA GLY A 114 -3.49 -22.80 -12.81
C GLY A 114 -4.54 -23.34 -11.86
#